data_AF-A0A127SQL2-F1
#
_entry.id   AF-A0A127SQL2-F1
#
_cell.length_a   1.000
_cell.length_b   1.000
_cell.length_c   1.000
_cell.angle_alpha   90.00
_cell.angle_beta   90.00
_cell.angle_gamma   90.00
#
_symmetry.space_group_name_H-M   'P 1'
#
loop_
_entity.id
_entity.type
_entity.pdbx_description
1 polymer ?
#
loop_
_entity_poly.entity_id
_entity_poly.type
_entity_poly.pdbx_seq_one_letter_code
_entity_poly.pdbx_strand_id
1 'polypeptide(L)'
;MGYNLFDCVIPTREARHQRLYVFADGMETPEGVRSGAKFYRFHYAMDEKNVRDPRPVDEHCNCELCKNHSRAYLHHLFRVNDPQAMHLATAHNLRFFGRLMQLLQEK
;
A
#
# COMPACT_ATOMS: atom_id res chain seq x y z
N MET A 1 13.60 15.05 -16.81
CA MET A 1 13.33 14.12 -17.93
C MET A 1 11.83 13.92 -18.03
N GLY A 2 11.21 14.17 -19.19
CA GLY A 2 9.75 14.25 -19.37
C GLY A 2 9.08 12.91 -19.73
N TYR A 3 9.18 11.92 -18.86
CA TYR A 3 8.56 10.60 -19.05
C TYR A 3 7.10 10.60 -18.61
N ASN A 4 6.22 9.97 -19.41
CA ASN A 4 4.77 9.95 -19.18
C ASN A 4 4.19 8.55 -18.91
N LEU A 5 4.97 7.48 -19.13
CA LEU A 5 4.55 6.10 -18.94
C LEU A 5 5.62 5.36 -18.14
N PHE A 6 5.17 4.55 -17.19
CA PHE A 6 6.01 3.70 -16.37
C PHE A 6 5.34 2.33 -16.24
N ASP A 7 6.13 1.28 -16.36
CA ASP A 7 5.70 -0.10 -16.10
C ASP A 7 6.70 -0.76 -15.15
N CYS A 8 6.20 -1.52 -14.16
CA CYS A 8 7.05 -2.29 -13.27
C CYS A 8 6.28 -3.41 -12.56
N VAL A 9 7.01 -4.46 -12.19
CA VAL A 9 6.49 -5.57 -11.36
C VAL A 9 6.61 -5.33 -9.87
N ILE A 10 7.14 -4.17 -9.46
CA ILE A 10 7.42 -3.85 -8.06
C ILE A 10 6.17 -3.97 -7.18
N PRO A 11 5.00 -3.36 -7.48
CA PRO A 11 3.85 -3.41 -6.57
C PRO A 11 3.37 -4.84 -6.26
N THR A 12 3.40 -5.72 -7.26
CA THR A 12 2.97 -7.12 -7.12
C THR A 12 4.04 -7.98 -6.45
N ARG A 13 5.33 -7.76 -6.74
CA ARG A 13 6.44 -8.46 -6.07
C ARG A 13 6.48 -8.14 -4.58
N GLU A 14 6.32 -6.88 -4.23
CA GLU A 14 6.35 -6.41 -2.84
C GLU A 14 5.16 -6.95 -2.04
N ALA A 15 3.97 -7.00 -2.65
CA ALA A 15 2.79 -7.60 -2.03
C ALA A 15 3.00 -9.08 -1.68
N ARG A 16 3.65 -9.86 -2.55
CA ARG A 16 3.99 -11.27 -2.29
C ARG A 16 5.03 -11.43 -1.18
N HIS A 17 5.92 -10.45 -1.02
CA HIS A 17 6.84 -10.38 0.11
C HIS A 17 6.20 -9.72 1.35
N GLN A 18 4.86 -9.61 1.40
CA GLN A 18 4.10 -9.10 2.56
C GLN A 18 4.42 -7.64 2.91
N ARG A 19 4.92 -6.87 1.94
CA ARG A 19 5.26 -5.45 2.07
C ARG A 19 4.22 -4.61 1.33
N LEU A 20 3.48 -3.82 2.10
CA LEU A 20 2.44 -2.93 1.58
C LEU A 20 2.93 -1.48 1.60
N TYR A 21 2.66 -0.74 0.53
CA TYR A 21 2.99 0.67 0.44
C TYR A 21 1.93 1.51 1.15
N VAL A 22 2.37 2.46 1.98
CA VAL A 22 1.51 3.44 2.65
C VAL A 22 2.18 4.80 2.55
N PHE A 23 1.42 5.86 2.33
CA PHE A 23 1.97 7.22 2.35
C PHE A 23 2.52 7.55 3.74
N ALA A 24 3.60 8.33 3.77
CA ALA A 24 4.03 8.95 5.01
C ALA A 24 3.01 10.02 5.41
N ASP A 25 2.95 10.32 6.70
CA ASP A 25 1.92 11.21 7.25
C ASP A 25 2.04 12.61 6.62
N GLY A 26 0.93 13.12 6.08
CA GLY A 26 0.89 14.41 5.38
C GLY A 26 1.56 14.47 4.01
N MET A 27 2.08 13.35 3.50
CA MET A 27 2.75 13.30 2.19
C MET A 27 1.83 12.89 1.04
N GLU A 28 0.55 12.63 1.31
CA GLU A 28 -0.46 12.35 0.29
C GLU A 28 -0.96 13.64 -0.40
N THR A 29 -0.04 14.47 -0.85
CA THR A 29 -0.30 15.69 -1.60
C THR A 29 0.68 15.84 -2.76
N PRO A 30 0.36 16.60 -3.82
CA PRO A 30 1.28 16.84 -4.93
C PRO A 30 2.62 17.44 -4.45
N GLU A 31 2.57 18.38 -3.51
CA GLU A 31 3.78 19.01 -2.94
C GLU A 31 4.58 18.02 -2.11
N GLY A 32 3.91 17.18 -1.30
CA GLY A 32 4.56 16.19 -0.45
C GLY A 32 5.34 15.17 -1.27
N VAL A 33 4.73 14.62 -2.32
CA VAL A 33 5.38 13.65 -3.22
C VAL A 33 6.52 14.31 -4.03
N ARG A 34 6.39 15.58 -4.42
CA ARG A 34 7.40 16.32 -5.21
C ARG A 34 8.54 16.91 -4.37
N SER A 35 8.40 16.96 -3.04
CA SER A 35 9.36 17.57 -2.12
C SER A 35 10.76 16.95 -2.16
N GLY A 36 10.90 15.74 -2.73
CA GLY A 36 12.15 14.96 -2.72
C GLY A 36 12.40 14.23 -1.39
N ALA A 37 11.55 14.44 -0.39
CA ALA A 37 11.56 13.67 0.86
C ALA A 37 10.96 12.27 0.64
N LYS A 38 11.19 11.38 1.63
CA LYS A 38 10.62 10.03 1.62
C LYS A 38 9.10 10.10 1.84
N PHE A 39 8.33 10.07 0.77
CA PHE A 39 6.86 10.20 0.78
C PHE A 39 6.09 8.91 1.14
N TYR A 40 6.78 7.78 1.28
CA TYR A 40 6.15 6.49 1.57
C TYR A 40 6.89 5.68 2.63
N ARG A 41 6.17 4.76 3.26
CA ARG A 41 6.69 3.76 4.19
C ARG A 41 6.14 2.39 3.87
N PHE A 42 6.85 1.37 4.32
CA PHE A 42 6.36 0.00 4.25
C PHE A 42 5.53 -0.33 5.48
N HIS A 43 4.37 -0.92 5.25
CA HIS A 43 3.62 -1.68 6.24
C HIS A 43 3.93 -3.16 6.04
N TYR A 44 4.58 -3.77 7.01
CA TYR A 44 4.91 -5.19 7.01
C TYR A 44 3.73 -5.96 7.59
N ALA A 45 3.05 -6.76 6.77
CA ALA A 45 1.80 -7.41 7.18
C ALA A 45 2.01 -8.42 8.33
N MET A 46 3.18 -9.05 8.38
CA MET A 46 3.54 -10.10 9.35
C MET A 46 4.17 -9.59 10.66
N ASP A 47 4.21 -8.28 10.88
CA ASP A 47 4.65 -7.75 12.18
C ASP A 47 3.71 -8.21 13.31
N GLU A 48 4.26 -8.58 14.46
CA GLU A 48 3.47 -9.10 15.60
C GLU A 48 2.40 -8.12 16.10
N LYS A 49 2.66 -6.82 16.01
CA LYS A 49 1.70 -5.77 16.37
C LYS A 49 0.39 -5.85 15.58
N ASN A 50 0.41 -6.44 14.38
CA ASN A 50 -0.76 -6.54 13.53
C ASN A 50 -1.68 -7.68 13.93
N VAL A 51 -1.22 -8.67 14.72
CA VAL A 51 -1.98 -9.89 15.07
C VAL A 51 -3.37 -9.56 15.65
N ARG A 52 -3.49 -8.45 16.38
CA ARG A 52 -4.74 -7.99 17.01
C ARG A 52 -5.09 -6.54 16.65
N ASP A 53 -4.49 -5.96 15.61
CA ASP A 53 -4.80 -4.59 15.19
C ASP A 53 -6.07 -4.58 14.31
N PRO A 54 -7.20 -4.01 14.79
CA PRO A 54 -8.45 -3.97 14.02
C PRO A 54 -8.45 -2.89 12.94
N ARG A 55 -7.45 -1.99 12.91
CA ARG A 55 -7.39 -0.89 11.95
C ARG A 55 -7.09 -1.39 10.53
N PRO A 56 -7.48 -0.64 9.50
CA PRO A 56 -7.06 -0.92 8.12
C PRO A 56 -5.55 -0.68 7.94
N VAL A 57 -4.97 -1.19 6.86
CA VAL A 57 -3.55 -0.95 6.54
C VAL A 57 -3.27 0.55 6.41
N ASP A 58 -4.13 1.25 5.67
CA ASP A 58 -4.09 2.69 5.43
C ASP A 58 -5.51 3.27 5.57
N GLU A 59 -5.69 4.23 6.48
CA GLU A 59 -6.99 4.86 6.77
C GLU A 59 -7.48 5.78 5.64
N HIS A 60 -6.56 6.26 4.80
CA HIS A 60 -6.90 7.09 3.65
C HIS A 60 -7.12 6.26 2.39
N CYS A 61 -6.81 4.96 2.39
CA CYS A 61 -6.96 4.10 1.23
C CYS A 61 -8.36 3.50 1.14
N ASN A 62 -8.92 3.51 -0.07
CA ASN A 62 -10.27 3.04 -0.36
C ASN A 62 -10.28 1.73 -1.17
N CYS A 63 -9.18 0.96 -1.17
CA CYS A 63 -9.11 -0.37 -1.79
C CYS A 63 -9.92 -1.41 -0.99
N GLU A 64 -10.18 -2.57 -1.61
CA GLU A 64 -10.93 -3.68 -0.99
C GLU A 64 -10.37 -4.07 0.39
N LEU A 65 -9.04 -4.17 0.50
CA LEU A 65 -8.35 -4.47 1.75
C LEU A 65 -8.63 -3.42 2.83
N CYS A 66 -8.44 -2.13 2.52
CA CYS A 66 -8.55 -1.07 3.53
C CYS A 66 -10.00 -0.71 3.87
N LYS A 67 -10.97 -1.00 3.00
CA LYS A 67 -12.39 -0.78 3.26
C LYS A 67 -13.02 -1.87 4.12
N ASN A 68 -12.71 -3.12 3.84
CA ASN A 68 -13.49 -4.26 4.34
C ASN A 68 -12.74 -5.13 5.34
N HIS A 69 -11.42 -4.94 5.49
CA HIS A 69 -10.57 -5.83 6.25
C HIS A 69 -9.59 -5.09 7.17
N SER A 70 -9.23 -5.75 8.27
CA SER A 70 -8.25 -5.25 9.24
C SER A 70 -6.85 -5.77 8.95
N ARG A 71 -5.84 -5.11 9.54
CA ARG A 71 -4.45 -5.61 9.59
C ARG A 71 -4.37 -7.00 10.22
N ALA A 72 -5.15 -7.24 11.27
CA ALA A 72 -5.25 -8.55 11.92
C ALA A 72 -5.77 -9.64 10.98
N TYR A 73 -6.79 -9.33 10.18
CA TYR A 73 -7.32 -10.27 9.20
C TYR A 73 -6.27 -10.58 8.12
N LEU A 74 -5.62 -9.56 7.57
CA LEU A 74 -4.56 -9.76 6.58
C LEU A 74 -3.39 -10.59 7.14
N HIS A 75 -2.94 -10.29 8.36
CA HIS A 75 -1.90 -11.05 9.06
C HIS A 75 -2.32 -12.52 9.24
N HIS A 76 -3.57 -12.76 9.65
CA HIS A 76 -4.11 -14.11 9.77
C HIS A 76 -4.08 -14.86 8.44
N LEU A 77 -4.57 -14.24 7.35
CA LEU A 77 -4.57 -14.86 6.02
C LEU A 77 -3.17 -15.23 5.55
N PHE A 78 -2.17 -14.36 5.75
CA PHE A 78 -0.78 -14.69 5.45
C PHE A 78 -0.25 -15.85 6.30
N ARG A 79 -0.62 -15.92 7.59
CA ARG A 79 -0.21 -17.04 8.46
C ARG A 79 -0.78 -18.39 8.04
N VAL A 80 -2.02 -18.42 7.54
CA VAL A 80 -2.64 -19.67 7.07
C VAL A 80 -2.32 -19.97 5.60
N ASN A 81 -1.46 -19.16 4.96
CA ASN A 81 -1.10 -19.26 3.54
C ASN A 81 -2.31 -19.19 2.59
N ASP A 82 -3.32 -18.40 2.93
CA ASP A 82 -4.47 -18.18 2.06
C ASP A 82 -4.06 -17.30 0.86
N PRO A 83 -4.29 -17.73 -0.40
CA PRO A 83 -4.00 -16.93 -1.59
C PRO A 83 -4.70 -15.57 -1.61
N GLN A 84 -5.84 -15.42 -0.93
CA GLN A 84 -6.56 -14.16 -0.81
C GLN A 84 -5.70 -13.07 -0.16
N ALA A 85 -4.75 -13.42 0.72
CA ALA A 85 -3.80 -12.47 1.30
C ALA A 85 -2.98 -11.75 0.22
N MET A 86 -2.45 -12.52 -0.74
CA MET A 86 -1.67 -11.98 -1.85
C MET A 86 -2.52 -11.14 -2.79
N HIS A 87 -3.77 -11.55 -3.04
CA HIS A 87 -4.69 -10.77 -3.88
C HIS A 87 -4.98 -9.41 -3.24
N LEU A 88 -5.36 -9.39 -1.96
CA LEU A 88 -5.67 -8.16 -1.23
C LEU A 88 -4.47 -7.23 -1.11
N ALA A 89 -3.29 -7.77 -0.78
CA ALA A 89 -2.05 -6.99 -0.70
C ALA A 89 -1.65 -6.40 -2.07
N THR A 90 -1.85 -7.17 -3.15
CA THR A 90 -1.56 -6.71 -4.51
C THR A 90 -2.51 -5.58 -4.92
N ALA A 91 -3.81 -5.75 -4.68
CA ALA A 91 -4.81 -4.73 -4.96
C ALA A 91 -4.52 -3.41 -4.22
N HIS A 92 -4.08 -3.50 -2.95
CA HIS A 92 -3.66 -2.34 -2.18
C HIS A 92 -2.43 -1.64 -2.78
N ASN A 93 -1.38 -2.39 -3.12
CA ASN A 93 -0.17 -1.79 -3.69
C ASN A 93 -0.43 -1.15 -5.05
N LEU A 94 -1.26 -1.78 -5.90
CA LEU A 94 -1.67 -1.18 -7.18
C LEU A 94 -2.48 0.10 -6.96
N ARG A 95 -3.39 0.12 -5.97
CA ARG A 95 -4.14 1.32 -5.61
C ARG A 95 -3.23 2.45 -5.15
N PHE A 96 -2.21 2.14 -4.33
CA PHE A 96 -1.21 3.11 -3.89
C PHE A 96 -0.49 3.75 -5.08
N PHE A 97 0.03 2.95 -6.02
CA PHE A 97 0.70 3.46 -7.22
C PHE A 97 -0.25 4.28 -8.11
N GLY A 98 -1.52 3.87 -8.23
CA GLY A 98 -2.52 4.64 -8.96
C GLY A 98 -2.74 6.04 -8.36
N ARG A 99 -2.86 6.14 -7.04
CA ARG A 99 -2.97 7.44 -6.35
C ARG A 99 -1.70 8.27 -6.50
N LEU A 100 -0.53 7.64 -6.36
CA LEU A 100 0.76 8.31 -6.55
C LEU A 100 0.84 8.95 -7.95
N MET A 101 0.44 8.23 -8.99
CA MET A 101 0.43 8.78 -10.36
C MET A 101 -0.54 9.95 -10.51
N GLN A 102 -1.72 9.91 -9.87
CA GLN A 102 -2.67 11.03 -9.87
C GLN A 102 -2.05 12.28 -9.24
N LEU A 103 -1.44 12.16 -8.06
CA LEU A 103 -0.77 13.27 -7.38
C LEU A 103 0.41 13.84 -8.20
N LEU A 104 1.11 13.00 -8.97
CA LEU A 104 2.19 13.47 -9.84
C LEU A 104 1.66 14.23 -11.07
N GLN A 105 0.46 13.91 -11.56
CA GLN A 105 -0.19 14.58 -12.69
C GLN A 105 -0.84 15.92 -12.31
N GLU A 106 -1.39 16.03 -11.10
CA GLU A 106 -2.03 17.25 -10.59
C GLU A 106 -1.00 18.38 -10.43
N LYS A 107 -1.14 19.46 -11.19
CA LYS A 107 -0.15 20.55 -11.23
C LYS A 107 -0.23 21.45 -10.00
#